data_AF-A0A968P666-F1
#
_entry.id   AF-A0A968P666-F1
#
_cell.length_a   1.000
_cell.length_b   1.000
_cell.length_c   1.000
_cell.angle_alpha   90.00
_cell.angle_beta   90.00
_cell.angle_gamma   90.00
#
_symmetry.space_group_name_H-M   'P 1'
#
loop_
_entity.id
_entity.type
_entity.pdbx_description
1 polymer ?
#
loop_
_entity_poly.entity_id
_entity_poly.type
_entity_poly.pdbx_seq_one_letter_code
_entity_poly.pdbx_strand_id
1 'polypeptide(L)'
;MSLEMFRAGSSIAEIAAERRLAVATIEGHLASFVATGELAIDTVLDPERQHLIEAAFDAMPAASLGEVKAGMVDEVSYGELRLVEAHRELVEQTQRRNGGAA
;
A
#
# COMPACT_ATOMS: atom_id res chain seq x y z
N MET A 1 3.05 13.74 9.90
CA MET A 1 2.71 12.97 11.13
C MET A 1 2.84 11.45 10.96
N SER A 2 1.99 10.71 10.22
CA SER A 2 2.13 9.22 10.14
C SER A 2 3.52 8.78 9.69
N LEU A 3 4.00 9.39 8.61
CA LEU A 3 5.31 9.09 8.03
C LEU A 3 6.47 9.45 8.98
N GLU A 4 6.36 10.58 9.68
CA GLU A 4 7.40 11.05 10.61
C GLU A 4 7.56 10.08 11.78
N MET A 5 6.45 9.65 12.38
CA MET A 5 6.48 8.66 13.46
C MET A 5 7.01 7.30 12.97
N PHE A 6 6.61 6.88 11.77
CA PHE A 6 7.10 5.65 11.17
C PHE A 6 8.62 5.69 10.94
N ARG A 7 9.13 6.79 10.36
CA ARG A 7 10.57 7.02 10.18
C ARG A 7 11.33 7.16 11.50
N ALA A 8 10.67 7.59 12.57
CA ALA A 8 11.22 7.61 13.92
C ALA A 8 11.27 6.21 14.59
N GLY A 9 10.80 5.17 13.90
CA GLY A 9 10.88 3.78 14.35
C GLY A 9 9.60 3.25 15.02
N SER A 10 8.53 4.03 15.09
CA SER A 10 7.24 3.52 15.57
C SER A 10 6.60 2.58 14.55
N SER A 11 6.12 1.45 15.00
CA SER A 11 5.30 0.53 14.19
C SER A 11 3.95 1.15 13.83
N ILE A 12 3.32 0.64 12.77
CA ILE A 12 1.99 1.07 12.34
C ILE A 12 0.96 0.93 13.48
N ALA A 13 1.04 -0.15 14.26
CA ALA A 13 0.16 -0.39 15.40
C ALA A 13 0.37 0.64 16.53
N GLU A 14 1.61 0.99 16.85
CA GLU A 14 1.92 2.02 17.85
C GLU A 14 1.44 3.40 17.39
N ILE A 15 1.64 3.74 16.12
CA ILE A 15 1.15 5.01 15.54
C ILE A 15 -0.38 5.06 15.60
N ALA A 16 -1.05 3.94 15.29
CA ALA A 16 -2.50 3.83 15.37
C ALA A 16 -3.00 4.05 16.80
N ALA A 17 -2.36 3.40 17.78
CA ALA A 17 -2.70 3.54 19.19
C ALA A 17 -2.49 4.98 19.71
N GLU A 18 -1.31 5.55 19.50
CA GLU A 18 -0.95 6.92 19.93
C GLU A 18 -1.93 7.95 19.35
N ARG A 19 -2.30 7.78 18.08
CA ARG A 19 -3.20 8.71 17.38
C ARG A 19 -4.67 8.39 17.54
N ARG A 20 -5.02 7.29 18.21
CA ARG A 20 -6.40 6.78 18.37
C ARG A 20 -7.11 6.61 17.03
N LEU A 21 -6.43 5.96 16.08
CA LEU A 21 -6.93 5.64 14.75
C LEU A 21 -6.88 4.12 14.52
N ALA A 22 -7.58 3.63 13.50
CA ALA A 22 -7.46 2.25 13.07
C ALA A 22 -6.13 2.02 12.32
N VAL A 23 -5.57 0.81 12.41
CA VAL A 23 -4.37 0.38 11.68
C VAL A 23 -4.52 0.65 10.17
N ALA A 24 -5.65 0.25 9.58
CA ALA A 24 -5.97 0.49 8.17
C ALA A 24 -5.95 1.99 7.78
N THR A 25 -6.24 2.89 8.71
CA THR A 25 -6.15 4.34 8.48
C THR A 25 -4.69 4.79 8.44
N ILE A 26 -3.82 4.24 9.27
CA ILE A 26 -2.38 4.54 9.24
C ILE A 26 -1.74 4.01 7.97
N GLU A 27 -2.03 2.76 7.59
CA GLU A 27 -1.60 2.17 6.32
C GLU A 27 -2.05 3.03 5.12
N GLY A 28 -3.32 3.47 5.10
CA GLY A 28 -3.84 4.36 4.06
C GLY A 28 -3.10 5.70 4.00
N HIS A 29 -2.68 6.26 5.15
CA HIS A 29 -1.82 7.46 5.14
C HIS A 29 -0.42 7.16 4.57
N LEU A 30 0.14 5.99 4.85
CA LEU A 30 1.47 5.60 4.35
C LEU A 30 1.46 5.30 2.85
N ALA A 31 0.34 4.79 2.31
CA ALA A 31 0.15 4.53 0.89
C ALA A 31 0.41 5.75 0.00
N SER A 32 0.01 6.95 0.42
CA SER A 32 0.28 8.17 -0.35
C SER A 32 1.78 8.45 -0.53
N PHE A 33 2.62 8.01 0.41
CA PHE A 33 4.09 8.15 0.32
C PHE A 33 4.73 6.99 -0.46
N VAL A 34 4.07 5.83 -0.50
CA VAL A 34 4.43 4.75 -1.41
C VAL A 34 4.18 5.17 -2.86
N ALA A 35 3.04 5.81 -3.15
CA ALA A 35 2.70 6.26 -4.50
C ALA A 35 3.70 7.27 -5.10
N THR A 36 4.39 8.03 -4.24
CA THR A 36 5.41 9.01 -4.65
C THR A 36 6.84 8.45 -4.67
N GLY A 37 7.04 7.23 -4.16
CA GLY A 37 8.37 6.64 -3.96
C GLY A 37 9.13 7.22 -2.76
N GLU A 38 8.49 8.02 -1.92
CA GLU A 38 9.08 8.55 -0.68
C GLU A 38 9.21 7.47 0.41
N LEU A 39 8.40 6.41 0.32
CA LEU A 39 8.43 5.24 1.18
C LEU A 39 8.40 3.98 0.32
N ALA A 40 9.33 3.05 0.55
CA ALA A 40 9.33 1.78 -0.17
C ALA A 40 8.32 0.82 0.49
N ILE A 41 7.52 0.10 -0.34
CA ILE A 41 6.43 -0.75 0.16
C ILE A 41 6.93 -1.90 1.06
N ASP A 42 8.11 -2.43 0.77
CA ASP A 42 8.78 -3.49 1.54
C ASP A 42 9.14 -3.07 2.97
N THR A 43 9.13 -1.77 3.27
CA THR A 43 9.32 -1.26 4.64
C THR A 43 8.05 -1.33 5.47
N VAL A 44 6.87 -1.41 4.85
CA VAL A 44 5.55 -1.33 5.52
C VAL A 44 4.70 -2.57 5.37
N LEU A 45 4.97 -3.43 4.39
CA LEU A 45 4.19 -4.62 4.10
C LEU A 45 5.12 -5.80 3.79
N ASP A 46 4.84 -6.95 4.41
CA ASP A 46 5.61 -8.17 4.17
C ASP A 46 5.49 -8.62 2.70
N PRO A 47 6.58 -9.12 2.08
CA PRO A 47 6.58 -9.53 0.68
C PRO A 47 5.52 -10.59 0.33
N GLU A 48 5.26 -11.53 1.23
CA GLU A 48 4.22 -12.56 1.01
C GLU A 48 2.82 -11.94 0.92
N ARG A 49 2.53 -10.94 1.78
CA ARG A 49 1.26 -10.22 1.77
C ARG A 49 1.13 -9.32 0.55
N GLN A 50 2.22 -8.67 0.15
CA GLN A 50 2.28 -7.90 -1.09
C GLN A 50 1.94 -8.79 -2.30
N HIS A 51 2.61 -9.93 -2.47
CA HIS A 51 2.37 -10.84 -3.59
C HIS A 51 0.92 -11.37 -3.62
N LEU A 52 0.36 -11.70 -2.46
CA LEU A 52 -1.04 -12.15 -2.34
C LEU A 52 -2.01 -11.09 -2.90
N ILE A 53 -1.79 -9.82 -2.53
CA ILE A 53 -2.65 -8.71 -2.94
C ILE A 53 -2.40 -8.34 -4.40
N GLU A 54 -1.16 -8.37 -4.88
CA GLU A 54 -0.83 -8.14 -6.29
C GLU A 54 -1.54 -9.14 -7.20
N ALA A 55 -1.52 -10.43 -6.82
CA ALA A 55 -2.23 -11.48 -7.55
C ALA A 55 -3.76 -11.23 -7.60
N ALA A 56 -4.34 -10.68 -6.54
CA ALA A 56 -5.76 -10.34 -6.51
C ALA A 56 -6.11 -9.19 -7.47
N PHE A 57 -5.26 -8.16 -7.54
CA PHE A 57 -5.40 -7.08 -8.52
C PHE A 57 -5.22 -7.57 -9.96
N ASP A 58 -4.26 -8.46 -10.21
CA ASP A 58 -4.01 -9.00 -11.55
C ASP A 58 -5.13 -9.91 -12.05
N ALA A 59 -5.79 -10.65 -11.15
CA ALA A 59 -6.96 -11.44 -11.47
C ALA A 59 -8.20 -10.57 -11.80
N MET A 60 -8.23 -9.32 -11.34
CA MET A 60 -9.38 -8.43 -11.42
C MET A 60 -8.97 -7.00 -11.85
N PRO A 61 -8.37 -6.80 -13.03
CA PRO A 61 -7.68 -5.55 -13.41
C PRO A 61 -8.58 -4.32 -13.55
N ALA A 62 -9.90 -4.49 -13.63
CA ALA A 62 -10.88 -3.41 -13.72
C ALA A 62 -11.79 -3.31 -12.48
N ALA A 63 -11.51 -4.10 -11.45
CA ALA A 63 -12.29 -4.08 -10.23
C ALA A 63 -11.93 -2.88 -9.35
N SER A 64 -12.95 -2.35 -8.68
CA SER A 64 -12.75 -1.40 -7.59
C SER A 64 -12.07 -2.08 -6.40
N LEU A 65 -11.44 -1.29 -5.54
CA LEU A 65 -10.77 -1.78 -4.33
C LEU A 65 -11.72 -2.58 -3.41
N GLY A 66 -13.00 -2.21 -3.37
CA GLY A 66 -14.03 -2.95 -2.63
C GLY A 66 -14.35 -4.32 -3.24
N GLU A 67 -14.37 -4.42 -4.57
CA GLU A 67 -14.58 -5.68 -5.29
C GLU A 67 -13.37 -6.61 -5.13
N VAL A 68 -12.14 -6.08 -5.22
CA VAL A 68 -10.91 -6.85 -4.92
C VAL A 68 -10.99 -7.38 -3.49
N LYS A 69 -11.31 -6.51 -2.51
CA LYS A 69 -11.44 -6.91 -1.10
C LYS A 69 -12.47 -8.03 -0.90
N ALA A 70 -13.61 -7.95 -1.58
CA ALA A 70 -14.67 -8.95 -1.48
C ALA A 70 -14.29 -10.31 -2.09
N GLY A 71 -13.37 -10.33 -3.06
CA GLY A 71 -12.85 -11.54 -3.69
C GLY A 71 -11.77 -12.28 -2.89
N MET A 72 -11.21 -11.66 -1.84
CA MET A 72 -10.13 -12.25 -1.04
C MET A 72 -10.67 -13.07 0.13
N VAL A 73 -10.14 -14.28 0.31
CA VAL A 73 -10.47 -15.16 1.45
C VAL A 73 -9.69 -14.75 2.71
N ASP A 74 -8.46 -14.26 2.54
CA ASP A 74 -7.61 -13.83 3.63
C ASP A 74 -8.04 -12.50 4.26
N GLU A 75 -7.75 -12.35 5.55
CA GLU A 75 -7.96 -11.10 6.28
C GLU A 75 -6.92 -10.05 5.85
N VAL A 76 -7.28 -9.33 4.79
CA VAL A 76 -6.50 -8.21 4.25
C VAL A 76 -7.17 -6.87 4.60
N SER A 77 -6.40 -5.94 5.14
CA SER A 77 -6.87 -4.61 5.45
C SER A 77 -7.15 -3.78 4.18
N TYR A 78 -8.13 -2.88 4.26
CA TYR A 78 -8.33 -1.84 3.24
C TYR A 78 -7.11 -0.92 3.08
N GLY A 79 -6.26 -0.81 4.10
CA GLY A 79 -5.01 -0.05 4.05
C GLY A 79 -3.93 -0.78 3.27
N GLU A 80 -3.80 -2.09 3.45
CA GLU A 80 -2.87 -2.93 2.69
C GLU A 80 -3.18 -2.96 1.20
N LEU A 81 -4.47 -3.06 0.82
CA LEU A 81 -4.88 -2.93 -0.57
C LEU A 81 -4.42 -1.60 -1.19
N ARG A 82 -4.53 -0.49 -0.43
CA ARG A 82 -4.06 0.83 -0.88
C ARG A 82 -2.55 0.93 -0.97
N LEU A 83 -1.80 0.28 -0.06
CA LEU A 83 -0.35 0.23 -0.14
C LEU A 83 0.11 -0.40 -1.46
N VAL A 84 -0.50 -1.53 -1.82
CA VAL A 84 -0.16 -2.26 -3.06
C VAL A 84 -0.64 -1.52 -4.31
N GLU A 85 -1.84 -0.94 -4.30
CA GLU A 85 -2.34 -0.08 -5.39
C GLU A 85 -1.37 1.09 -5.63
N ALA A 86 -0.96 1.79 -4.57
CA ALA A 86 0.01 2.87 -4.64
C ALA A 86 1.38 2.43 -5.21
N HIS A 87 1.85 1.23 -4.83
CA HIS A 87 3.09 0.69 -5.37
C HIS A 87 2.99 0.40 -6.87
N ARG A 88 1.89 -0.20 -7.32
CA ARG A 88 1.64 -0.46 -8.76
C ARG A 88 1.62 0.85 -9.56
N GLU A 89 0.93 1.87 -9.05
CA GLU A 89 0.91 3.20 -9.67
C GLU A 89 2.32 3.79 -9.82
N LEU A 90 3.16 3.70 -8.79
CA LEU A 90 4.55 4.18 -8.85
C LEU A 90 5.35 3.42 -9.91
N VAL A 91 5.24 2.10 -9.96
CA VAL A 91 5.95 1.24 -10.93
C VAL A 91 5.53 1.62 -12.35
N GLU A 92 4.23 1.75 -12.62
CA GLU A 92 3.71 2.17 -13.92
C GLU A 92 4.19 3.58 -14.32
N GLN A 93 4.14 4.54 -13.39
CA GLN A 93 4.62 5.90 -13.64
C GLN A 93 6.12 5.93 -13.98
N THR A 94 6.91 5.12 -13.28
CA THR A 94 8.35 5.01 -13.50
C THR A 94 8.64 4.37 -14.86
N GLN A 95 7.90 3.33 -15.24
CA GLN A 95 8.01 2.69 -16.56
C GLN A 95 7.62 3.67 -17.68
N ARG A 96 6.54 4.45 -17.52
CA ARG A 96 6.13 5.46 -18.50
C ARG A 96 7.17 6.56 -18.67
N ARG A 97 7.80 7.02 -17.58
CA ARG A 97 8.89 8.01 -17.62
C ARG A 97 10.13 7.46 -18.32
N ASN A 98 10.47 6.19 -18.10
CA ASN A 98 11.65 5.56 -18.69
C ASN A 98 11.43 5.12 -20.15
N GLY A 99 10.19 4.85 -20.55
CA GLY A 99 9.83 4.44 -21.92
C GLY A 99 9.63 5.59 -22.91
N GLY A 100 9.65 6.85 -22.47
CA GLY A 100 9.48 8.03 -23.32
C GLY A 100 10.77 8.57 -23.96
N ALA A 101 11.89 7.87 -23.84
CA ALA A 101 13.21 8.31 -24.33
C ALA A 101 13.66 7.62 -25.64
N ALA A 102 12.72 7.12 -26.46
CA ALA A 102 12.99 6.49 -27.75
C ALA A 102 12.61 7.40 -28.92
#